data_AF-A0A7L3CYQ4-F1
#
_entry.id   AF-A0A7L3CYQ4-F1
#
_cell.length_a   1.000
_cell.length_b   1.000
_cell.length_c   1.000
_cell.angle_alpha   90.00
_cell.angle_beta   90.00
_cell.angle_gamma   90.00
#
_symmetry.space_group_name_H-M   'P 1'
#
loop_
_entity.id
_entity.type
_entity.pdbx_description
1 polymer ?
#
loop_
_entity_poly.entity_id
_entity_poly.type
_entity_poly.pdbx_seq_one_letter_code
_entity_poly.pdbx_strand_id
1 'polypeptide(L)'
;MVRLHVKRGDESQFLLEAAGSARLADLAPLVARIYNGRLKVQRLCSEMEDLAEHGIFLPYNMQGLTDEQIEELKLKDEWAEKCVPSGGSVFKKDDIGRRNGHAPNEKMQQVIKKTIEEAKALISKKQVQANVCINMEVVKDALDQLRGAVMIVYPMGLPPHDPIRMEFEDKEDLSGTHAGLEVIGEAEAQLWWAGKELKETKLLSDYVGKNEKTTIIVKIQKKGQGAPGREPLISHEEQKQMMLYYYRKQEELKKLEEDDDDSFLNAEWADNHALKRQFHGVKDIKWGPR
;
A
#
# COMPACT_ATOMS: atom_id res chain seq x y z
N MET A 1 14.56 -4.66 24.17
CA MET A 1 14.53 -3.80 22.97
C MET A 1 13.13 -3.23 22.79
N VAL A 2 13.01 -1.91 22.78
CA VAL A 2 11.74 -1.20 22.54
C VAL A 2 11.31 -1.44 21.11
N ARG A 3 10.04 -1.80 20.91
CA ARG A 3 9.47 -2.01 19.57
C ARG A 3 8.81 -0.72 19.07
N LEU A 4 9.23 -0.29 17.90
CA LEU A 4 8.77 0.93 17.22
C LEU A 4 7.85 0.52 16.08
N HIS A 5 6.56 0.77 16.23
CA HIS A 5 5.61 0.68 15.13
C HIS A 5 5.63 2.00 14.36
N VAL A 6 6.34 2.00 13.24
CA VAL A 6 6.52 3.17 12.38
C VAL A 6 5.30 3.34 11.48
N LYS A 7 4.71 4.52 11.51
CA LYS A 7 3.57 4.93 10.68
C LYS A 7 3.90 6.20 9.90
N ARG A 8 3.19 6.40 8.79
CA ARG A 8 3.14 7.69 8.08
C ARG A 8 1.68 8.08 7.91
N GLY A 9 1.29 9.23 8.45
CA GLY A 9 -0.14 9.56 8.58
C GLY A 9 -0.83 8.52 9.45
N ASP A 10 -1.81 7.81 8.87
CA ASP A 10 -2.54 6.72 9.54
C ASP A 10 -2.10 5.33 9.05
N GLU A 11 -1.22 5.27 8.05
CA GLU A 11 -0.77 4.02 7.47
C GLU A 11 0.38 3.39 8.25
N SER A 12 0.19 2.13 8.62
CA SER A 12 1.24 1.27 9.17
C SER A 12 2.30 0.95 8.12
N GLN A 13 3.54 1.31 8.42
CA GLN A 13 4.67 1.11 7.51
C GLN A 13 5.42 -0.17 7.89
N PHE A 14 6.15 -0.17 9.01
CA PHE A 14 6.95 -1.32 9.46
C PHE A 14 7.15 -1.31 10.98
N LEU A 15 7.61 -2.44 11.52
CA LEU A 15 8.06 -2.55 12.89
C LEU A 15 9.61 -2.50 12.92
N LEU A 16 10.18 -1.82 13.89
CA LEU A 16 11.62 -1.74 14.11
C LEU A 16 11.91 -2.00 15.59
N GLU A 17 13.01 -2.69 15.92
CA GLU A 17 13.47 -2.82 17.30
C GLU A 17 14.66 -1.90 17.56
N ALA A 18 14.63 -1.19 18.68
CA ALA A 18 15.71 -0.30 19.10
C ALA A 18 15.99 -0.46 20.59
N ALA A 19 17.24 -0.23 20.99
CA ALA A 19 17.60 -0.16 22.40
C ALA A 19 16.95 1.08 23.04
N GLY A 20 16.52 0.98 24.30
CA GLY A 20 16.00 2.15 25.03
C GLY A 20 17.07 3.25 25.19
N SER A 21 18.34 2.86 25.24
CA SER A 21 19.49 3.77 25.28
C SER A 21 19.89 4.36 23.92
N ALA A 22 19.16 4.05 22.84
CA ALA A 22 19.44 4.61 21.53
C ALA A 22 19.20 6.12 21.52
N ARG A 23 20.13 6.85 20.91
CA ARG A 23 19.99 8.30 20.68
C ARG A 23 18.99 8.54 19.57
N LEU A 24 18.10 9.49 19.76
CA LEU A 24 17.10 9.85 18.76
C LEU A 24 17.75 10.45 17.50
N ALA A 25 18.91 11.11 17.66
CA ALA A 25 19.74 11.58 16.55
C ALA A 25 20.20 10.45 15.59
N ASP A 26 20.40 9.23 16.09
CA ASP A 26 20.79 8.09 15.26
C ASP A 26 19.57 7.30 14.78
N LEU A 27 18.52 7.26 15.60
CA LEU A 27 17.29 6.51 15.32
C LEU A 27 16.46 7.15 14.21
N ALA A 28 16.31 8.47 14.18
CA ALA A 28 15.49 9.14 13.15
C ALA A 28 16.05 8.95 11.73
N PRO A 29 17.37 9.15 11.47
CA PRO A 29 17.98 8.80 10.18
C PRO A 29 17.85 7.32 9.85
N LEU A 30 18.01 6.42 10.83
CA LEU A 30 17.88 4.98 10.60
C LEU A 30 16.45 4.60 10.18
N VAL A 31 15.42 5.15 10.84
CA VAL A 31 14.02 4.94 10.44
C VAL A 31 13.77 5.50 9.04
N ALA A 32 14.32 6.68 8.71
CA ALA A 32 14.20 7.28 7.38
C ALA A 32 14.87 6.42 6.30
N ARG A 33 16.07 5.87 6.55
CA ARG A 33 16.77 4.94 5.65
C ARG A 33 15.95 3.70 5.36
N ILE A 34 15.41 3.06 6.40
CA ILE A 34 14.56 1.86 6.22
C ILE A 34 13.30 2.25 5.46
N TYR A 35 12.66 3.37 5.81
CA TYR A 35 11.47 3.86 5.12
C TYR A 35 11.73 4.09 3.62
N ASN A 36 12.77 4.85 3.27
CA ASN A 36 13.14 5.15 1.90
C ASN A 36 13.60 3.90 1.15
N GLY A 37 14.35 3.01 1.80
CA GLY A 37 14.77 1.74 1.20
C GLY A 37 13.59 0.83 0.86
N ARG A 38 12.53 0.83 1.67
CA ARG A 38 11.27 0.14 1.34
C ARG A 38 10.59 0.75 0.12
N LEU A 39 10.52 2.09 0.04
CA LEU A 39 10.00 2.78 -1.14
C LEU A 39 10.83 2.46 -2.39
N LYS A 40 12.15 2.39 -2.25
CA LYS A 40 13.08 2.03 -3.33
C LYS A 40 12.83 0.62 -3.86
N VAL A 41 12.69 -0.36 -2.96
CA VAL A 41 12.33 -1.73 -3.37
C VAL A 41 10.97 -1.77 -4.07
N GLN A 42 9.98 -1.00 -3.60
CA GLN A 42 8.67 -0.94 -4.26
C GLN A 42 8.76 -0.40 -5.70
N ARG A 43 9.53 0.68 -5.92
CA ARG A 43 9.76 1.24 -7.26
C ARG A 43 10.50 0.28 -8.17
N LEU A 44 11.56 -0.36 -7.66
CA LEU A 44 12.31 -1.37 -8.39
C LEU A 44 11.42 -2.54 -8.80
N CYS A 45 10.58 -3.02 -7.89
CA CYS A 45 9.64 -4.08 -8.19
C CYS A 45 8.68 -3.71 -9.32
N SER A 46 8.10 -2.49 -9.34
CA SER A 46 7.22 -2.06 -10.44
C SER A 46 7.97 -1.96 -11.77
N GLU A 47 9.18 -1.39 -11.78
CA GLU A 47 9.97 -1.30 -13.01
C GLU A 47 10.45 -2.68 -13.51
N MET A 48 10.74 -3.61 -12.60
CA MET A 48 11.11 -4.98 -12.96
C MET A 48 9.93 -5.79 -13.50
N GLU A 49 8.68 -5.48 -13.10
CA GLU A 49 7.48 -6.05 -13.72
C GLU A 49 7.43 -5.64 -15.20
N ASP A 50 7.60 -4.35 -15.49
CA ASP A 50 7.64 -3.84 -16.86
C ASP A 50 8.85 -4.41 -17.66
N LEU A 51 10.02 -4.57 -17.02
CA LEU A 51 11.20 -5.21 -17.63
C LEU A 51 10.92 -6.67 -18.04
N ALA A 52 10.22 -7.42 -17.18
CA ALA A 52 9.85 -8.80 -17.47
C ALA A 52 8.88 -8.90 -18.65
N GLU A 53 8.01 -7.91 -18.84
CA GLU A 53 6.98 -7.95 -19.87
C GLU A 53 7.41 -7.34 -21.20
N HIS A 54 8.23 -6.30 -21.18
CA HIS A 54 8.52 -5.48 -22.36
C HIS A 54 10.01 -5.29 -22.64
N GLY A 55 10.91 -5.82 -21.81
CA GLY A 55 12.34 -5.73 -22.03
C GLY A 55 12.95 -4.41 -21.54
N ILE A 56 14.14 -4.09 -22.04
CA ILE A 56 14.96 -2.96 -21.56
C ILE A 56 14.35 -1.60 -21.94
N PHE A 57 14.76 -0.57 -21.19
CA PHE A 57 14.32 0.81 -21.45
C PHE A 57 14.90 1.37 -22.75
N LEU A 58 14.05 2.01 -23.56
CA LEU A 58 14.50 2.71 -24.77
C LEU A 58 15.31 3.96 -24.41
N PRO A 59 16.25 4.38 -25.25
CA PRO A 59 16.89 5.69 -25.15
C PRO A 59 15.86 6.84 -25.16
N TYR A 60 16.09 7.92 -24.39
CA TYR A 60 15.14 9.03 -24.24
C TYR A 60 14.75 9.71 -25.56
N ASN A 61 15.63 9.72 -26.55
CA ASN A 61 15.38 10.26 -27.89
C ASN A 61 14.46 9.39 -28.76
N MET A 62 14.17 8.15 -28.34
CA MET A 62 13.31 7.21 -29.07
C MET A 62 11.97 6.96 -28.36
N GLN A 63 11.82 7.39 -27.11
CA GLN A 63 10.60 7.17 -26.33
C GLN A 63 9.44 8.00 -26.88
N GLY A 64 8.26 7.37 -27.02
CA GLY A 64 7.04 8.04 -27.48
C GLY A 64 7.00 8.41 -28.97
N LEU A 65 8.00 8.02 -29.75
CA LEU A 65 7.98 8.13 -31.21
C LEU A 65 7.28 6.91 -31.82
N THR A 66 6.65 7.10 -32.98
CA THR A 66 6.11 5.98 -33.76
C THR A 66 7.23 5.23 -34.48
N ASP A 67 6.98 3.97 -34.83
CA ASP A 67 7.93 3.14 -35.58
C ASP A 67 8.36 3.84 -36.90
N GLU A 68 7.44 4.55 -37.55
CA GLU A 68 7.68 5.36 -38.76
C GLU A 68 8.65 6.54 -38.50
N GLN A 69 8.44 7.29 -37.41
CA GLN A 69 9.29 8.41 -37.04
C GLN A 69 10.72 7.97 -36.68
N ILE A 70 10.86 6.79 -36.06
CA ILE A 70 12.16 6.20 -35.73
C ILE A 70 12.92 5.85 -37.01
N GLU A 71 12.24 5.28 -38.01
CA GLU A 71 12.83 4.98 -39.32
C GLU A 71 13.22 6.24 -40.10
N GLU A 72 12.37 7.27 -40.12
CA GLU A 72 12.65 8.56 -40.77
C GLU A 72 13.88 9.26 -40.16
N LEU A 73 13.95 9.27 -38.82
CA LEU A 73 15.06 9.87 -38.07
C LEU A 73 16.30 8.96 -38.02
N LYS A 74 16.20 7.73 -38.55
CA LYS A 74 17.27 6.72 -38.55
C LYS A 74 17.86 6.46 -37.16
N LEU A 75 17.02 6.55 -36.13
CA LEU A 75 17.42 6.29 -34.76
C LEU A 75 17.61 4.79 -34.56
N LYS A 76 18.70 4.39 -33.91
CA LYS A 76 19.02 2.99 -33.62
C LYS A 76 19.25 2.82 -32.14
N ASP A 77 18.70 1.75 -31.60
CA ASP A 77 18.97 1.35 -30.22
C ASP A 77 20.29 0.59 -30.15
N GLU A 78 21.36 1.28 -29.74
CA GLU A 78 22.70 0.71 -29.55
C GLU A 78 22.76 -0.31 -28.40
N TRP A 79 21.77 -0.30 -27.50
CA TRP A 79 21.74 -1.15 -26.32
C TRP A 79 20.90 -2.41 -26.53
N ALA A 80 20.00 -2.43 -27.51
CA ALA A 80 19.24 -3.62 -27.89
C ALA A 80 20.14 -4.83 -28.20
N GLU A 81 21.28 -4.62 -28.86
CA GLU A 81 22.24 -5.68 -29.19
C GLU A 81 23.17 -6.05 -28.03
N LYS A 82 23.42 -5.12 -27.10
CA LYS A 82 24.34 -5.33 -25.97
C LYS A 82 23.65 -5.97 -24.77
N CYS A 83 22.39 -5.60 -24.53
CA CYS A 83 21.61 -5.98 -23.36
C CYS A 83 20.56 -7.04 -23.73
N VAL A 84 21.03 -8.17 -24.27
CA VAL A 84 20.16 -9.29 -24.65
C VAL A 84 19.88 -10.17 -23.42
N PRO A 85 18.62 -10.55 -23.17
CA PRO A 85 18.30 -11.44 -22.08
C PRO A 85 18.86 -12.86 -22.28
N SER A 86 19.24 -13.49 -21.18
CA SER A 86 19.69 -14.89 -21.11
C SER A 86 18.64 -15.83 -21.71
N GLY A 87 19.00 -16.56 -22.76
CA GLY A 87 18.11 -17.52 -23.42
C GLY A 87 17.19 -16.90 -24.48
N GLY A 88 17.47 -15.67 -24.93
CA GLY A 88 16.81 -15.01 -26.06
C GLY A 88 15.62 -14.13 -25.66
N SER A 89 15.17 -13.31 -26.60
CA SER A 89 14.06 -12.37 -26.42
C SER A 89 12.81 -12.79 -27.18
N VAL A 90 11.64 -12.54 -26.60
CA VAL A 90 10.32 -12.64 -27.24
C VAL A 90 9.79 -11.23 -27.46
N PHE A 91 9.31 -10.94 -28.67
CA PHE A 91 8.78 -9.62 -28.99
C PHE A 91 7.38 -9.43 -28.39
N LYS A 92 7.25 -8.47 -27.47
CA LYS A 92 5.99 -8.01 -26.87
C LYS A 92 6.04 -6.49 -26.77
N LYS A 93 5.36 -5.82 -27.71
CA LYS A 93 5.32 -4.35 -27.79
C LYS A 93 4.84 -3.73 -26.47
N ASP A 94 5.49 -2.63 -26.08
CA ASP A 94 5.07 -1.79 -24.97
C ASP A 94 4.01 -0.80 -25.46
N ASP A 95 2.84 -0.81 -24.84
CA ASP A 95 1.73 0.09 -25.18
C ASP A 95 2.08 1.56 -24.84
N ILE A 96 2.98 1.78 -23.88
CA ILE A 96 3.41 3.11 -23.44
C ILE A 96 4.58 3.62 -24.31
N GLY A 97 5.27 2.73 -25.04
CA GLY A 97 6.41 3.09 -25.89
C GLY A 97 7.65 3.58 -25.13
N ARG A 98 7.85 3.10 -23.89
CA ARG A 98 9.04 3.41 -23.06
C ARG A 98 10.10 2.31 -23.15
N ARG A 99 9.70 1.06 -23.37
CA ARG A 99 10.57 -0.11 -23.48
C ARG A 99 10.63 -0.62 -24.92
N ASN A 100 11.70 -1.35 -25.24
CA ASN A 100 11.98 -1.75 -26.62
C ASN A 100 11.13 -2.92 -27.13
N GLY A 101 10.35 -3.56 -26.25
CA GLY A 101 9.47 -4.67 -26.57
C GLY A 101 10.19 -6.03 -26.67
N HIS A 102 11.50 -6.11 -26.40
CA HIS A 102 12.26 -7.35 -26.42
C HIS A 102 12.25 -8.00 -25.02
N ALA A 103 11.14 -8.62 -24.67
CA ALA A 103 10.93 -9.26 -23.38
C ALA A 103 11.82 -10.51 -23.20
N PRO A 104 12.25 -10.82 -21.96
CA PRO A 104 12.95 -12.07 -21.68
C PRO A 104 12.06 -13.31 -21.93
N ASN A 105 12.68 -14.48 -22.10
CA ASN A 105 11.96 -15.75 -22.28
C ASN A 105 11.09 -16.11 -21.05
N GLU A 106 10.03 -16.91 -21.22
CA GLU A 106 9.05 -17.24 -20.17
C GLU A 106 9.70 -17.73 -18.87
N LYS A 107 10.75 -18.56 -18.97
CA LYS A 107 11.49 -19.04 -17.79
C LYS A 107 12.17 -17.91 -17.02
N MET A 108 12.75 -16.95 -17.73
CA MET A 108 13.43 -15.79 -17.13
C MET A 108 12.44 -14.76 -16.60
N GLN A 109 11.29 -14.60 -17.27
CA GLN A 109 10.16 -13.82 -16.73
C GLN A 109 9.69 -14.38 -15.40
N GLN A 110 9.55 -15.70 -15.29
CA GLN A 110 9.17 -16.35 -14.04
C GLN A 110 10.20 -16.14 -12.92
N VAL A 111 11.50 -16.12 -13.24
CA VAL A 111 12.55 -15.78 -12.26
C VAL A 111 12.32 -14.37 -11.73
N ILE A 112 12.17 -13.37 -12.62
CA ILE A 112 11.91 -11.99 -12.21
C ILE A 112 10.63 -11.90 -11.37
N LYS A 113 9.51 -12.44 -11.85
CA LYS A 113 8.21 -12.40 -11.15
C LYS A 113 8.27 -13.04 -9.77
N LYS A 114 8.91 -14.20 -9.61
CA LYS A 114 9.09 -14.85 -8.30
C LYS A 114 9.94 -14.00 -7.35
N THR A 115 11.06 -13.46 -7.83
CA THR A 115 11.93 -12.62 -7.00
C THR A 115 11.25 -11.31 -6.58
N ILE A 116 10.38 -10.75 -7.42
CA ILE A 116 9.54 -9.60 -7.08
C ILE A 116 8.55 -9.95 -5.99
N GLU A 117 7.87 -11.09 -6.08
CA GLU A 117 6.92 -11.54 -5.05
C GLU A 117 7.63 -11.75 -3.70
N GLU A 118 8.81 -12.37 -3.71
CA GLU A 118 9.64 -12.58 -2.52
C GLU A 118 10.09 -11.25 -1.90
N ALA A 119 10.63 -10.32 -2.69
CA ALA A 119 11.05 -9.00 -2.24
C ALA A 119 9.86 -8.16 -1.71
N LYS A 120 8.71 -8.20 -2.40
CA LYS A 120 7.46 -7.56 -1.94
C LYS A 120 6.97 -8.16 -0.63
N ALA A 121 7.10 -9.48 -0.45
CA ALA A 121 6.70 -10.16 0.79
C ALA A 121 7.59 -9.75 1.98
N LEU A 122 8.90 -9.64 1.79
CA LEU A 122 9.85 -9.21 2.83
C LEU A 122 9.55 -7.79 3.36
N ILE A 123 9.14 -6.89 2.47
CA ILE A 123 8.94 -5.47 2.79
C ILE A 123 7.47 -5.10 3.00
N SER A 124 6.55 -6.05 2.83
CA SER A 124 5.12 -5.82 2.88
C SER A 124 4.64 -5.18 4.18
N LYS A 125 3.61 -4.32 4.09
CA LYS A 125 2.87 -3.82 5.26
C LYS A 125 2.25 -4.95 6.09
N LYS A 126 2.03 -6.14 5.48
CA LYS A 126 1.55 -7.36 6.16
C LYS A 126 2.52 -7.86 7.24
N GLN A 127 3.81 -7.55 7.15
CA GLN A 127 4.81 -7.94 8.16
C GLN A 127 4.51 -7.32 9.53
N VAL A 128 3.86 -6.14 9.55
CA VAL A 128 3.39 -5.51 10.79
C VAL A 128 2.34 -6.37 11.49
N GLN A 129 1.40 -6.94 10.73
CA GLN A 129 0.37 -7.84 11.29
C GLN A 129 0.97 -9.15 11.79
N ALA A 130 2.02 -9.64 11.12
CA ALA A 130 2.78 -10.81 11.54
C ALA A 130 3.74 -10.55 12.72
N ASN A 131 3.80 -9.31 13.24
CA ASN A 131 4.74 -8.90 14.30
C ASN A 131 6.23 -9.10 13.94
N VAL A 132 6.58 -9.05 12.66
CA VAL A 132 7.96 -9.18 12.18
C VAL A 132 8.60 -7.80 12.08
N CYS A 133 9.78 -7.65 12.66
CA CYS A 133 10.55 -6.41 12.62
C CYS A 133 11.47 -6.37 11.41
N ILE A 134 11.58 -5.20 10.79
CA ILE A 134 12.39 -4.96 9.60
C ILE A 134 13.61 -4.14 9.99
N ASN A 135 14.79 -4.69 9.70
CA ASN A 135 16.07 -4.02 9.86
C ASN A 135 16.61 -3.58 8.50
N MET A 136 17.67 -2.78 8.51
CA MET A 136 18.35 -2.36 7.27
C MET A 136 18.91 -3.55 6.48
N GLU A 137 19.33 -4.62 7.17
CA GLU A 137 19.82 -5.86 6.55
C GLU A 137 18.74 -6.50 5.67
N VAL A 138 17.51 -6.62 6.17
CA VAL A 138 16.37 -7.17 5.41
C VAL A 138 16.10 -6.36 4.14
N VAL A 139 16.23 -5.03 4.21
CA VAL A 139 16.05 -4.16 3.04
C VAL A 139 17.19 -4.35 2.03
N LYS A 140 18.43 -4.50 2.50
CA LYS A 140 19.59 -4.80 1.64
C LYS A 140 19.45 -6.17 0.99
N ASP A 141 19.03 -7.18 1.73
CA ASP A 141 18.80 -8.53 1.22
C ASP A 141 17.74 -8.52 0.11
N ALA A 142 16.66 -7.76 0.28
CA ALA A 142 15.64 -7.59 -0.75
C ALA A 142 16.20 -6.89 -2.01
N LEU A 143 17.03 -5.85 -1.84
CA LEU A 143 17.70 -5.18 -2.97
C LEU A 143 18.68 -6.10 -3.70
N ASP A 144 19.45 -6.90 -2.95
CA ASP A 144 20.43 -7.83 -3.49
C ASP A 144 19.75 -9.01 -4.22
N GLN A 145 18.60 -9.48 -3.73
CA GLN A 145 17.75 -10.44 -4.45
C GLN A 145 17.30 -9.91 -5.81
N LEU A 146 16.80 -8.66 -5.85
CA LEU A 146 16.39 -8.03 -7.10
C LEU A 146 17.57 -7.81 -8.05
N ARG A 147 18.72 -7.36 -7.53
CA ARG A 147 19.96 -7.21 -8.32
C ARG A 147 20.41 -8.55 -8.89
N GLY A 148 20.41 -9.61 -8.08
CA GLY A 148 20.75 -10.97 -8.51
C GLY A 148 19.83 -11.47 -9.63
N ALA A 149 18.52 -11.23 -9.51
CA ALA A 149 17.55 -11.59 -10.55
C ALA A 149 17.85 -10.87 -11.88
N VAL A 150 18.12 -9.56 -11.82
CA VAL A 150 18.51 -8.78 -13.01
C VAL A 150 19.80 -9.29 -13.62
N MET A 151 20.81 -9.65 -12.83
CA MET A 151 22.07 -10.21 -13.34
C MET A 151 21.89 -11.58 -14.01
N ILE A 152 20.97 -12.41 -13.52
CA ILE A 152 20.66 -13.71 -14.13
C ILE A 152 20.00 -13.51 -15.50
N VAL A 153 19.03 -12.59 -15.58
CA VAL A 153 18.31 -12.35 -16.82
C VAL A 153 19.12 -11.51 -17.80
N TYR A 154 19.88 -10.53 -17.34
CA TYR A 154 20.70 -9.62 -18.14
C TYR A 154 22.15 -9.64 -17.64
N PRO A 155 22.96 -10.66 -18.03
CA PRO A 155 24.32 -10.83 -17.53
C PRO A 155 25.28 -9.73 -18.00
N MET A 156 24.99 -9.09 -19.13
CA MET A 156 25.73 -7.92 -19.63
C MET A 156 25.28 -6.60 -18.98
N GLY A 157 24.33 -6.67 -18.04
CA GLY A 157 23.73 -5.52 -17.37
C GLY A 157 22.64 -4.84 -18.18
N LEU A 158 22.00 -3.85 -17.54
CA LEU A 158 20.99 -3.00 -18.15
C LEU A 158 21.62 -1.71 -18.72
N PRO A 159 20.94 -1.04 -19.66
CA PRO A 159 21.40 0.23 -20.18
C PRO A 159 21.62 1.29 -19.06
N PRO A 160 22.58 2.22 -19.21
CA PRO A 160 22.86 3.25 -18.20
C PRO A 160 21.67 4.16 -17.88
N HIS A 161 20.78 4.37 -18.85
CA HIS A 161 19.57 5.18 -18.74
C HIS A 161 18.35 4.40 -18.24
N ASP A 162 18.49 3.09 -17.97
CA ASP A 162 17.39 2.28 -17.44
C ASP A 162 17.11 2.66 -15.97
N PRO A 163 15.85 2.98 -15.59
CA PRO A 163 15.48 3.33 -14.22
C PRO A 163 15.94 2.32 -13.18
N ILE A 164 15.93 1.03 -13.50
CA ILE A 164 16.34 -0.05 -12.59
C ILE A 164 17.83 0.08 -12.26
N ARG A 165 18.64 0.39 -13.27
CA ARG A 165 20.09 0.57 -13.09
C ARG A 165 20.39 1.87 -12.34
N MET A 166 19.70 2.96 -12.68
CA MET A 166 19.88 4.24 -11.99
C MET A 166 19.55 4.12 -10.50
N GLU A 167 18.47 3.43 -10.16
CA GLU A 167 18.11 3.12 -8.77
C GLU A 167 19.18 2.24 -8.10
N PHE A 168 19.73 1.22 -8.77
CA PHE A 168 20.83 0.42 -8.17
C PHE A 168 22.14 1.18 -7.96
N GLU A 169 22.38 2.26 -8.71
CA GLU A 169 23.58 3.11 -8.62
C GLU A 169 23.36 4.36 -7.74
N ASP A 170 22.20 4.50 -7.10
CA ASP A 170 21.80 5.67 -6.29
C ASP A 170 21.84 7.00 -7.09
N LYS A 171 21.56 6.92 -8.41
CA LYS A 171 21.54 8.05 -9.35
C LYS A 171 20.13 8.40 -9.82
N GLU A 172 19.11 7.88 -9.16
CA GLU A 172 17.72 8.18 -9.50
C GLU A 172 17.39 9.66 -9.35
N ASP A 173 16.75 10.24 -10.38
CA ASP A 173 16.12 11.55 -10.26
C ASP A 173 14.64 11.36 -9.96
N LEU A 174 14.26 11.63 -8.70
CA LEU A 174 12.88 11.55 -8.25
C LEU A 174 12.15 12.91 -8.35
N SER A 175 12.80 13.94 -8.90
CA SER A 175 12.20 15.26 -9.05
C SER A 175 10.96 15.22 -9.97
N GLY A 176 9.90 15.92 -9.57
CA GLY A 176 8.64 15.93 -10.34
C GLY A 176 7.81 14.63 -10.30
N THR A 177 8.30 13.55 -9.69
CA THR A 177 7.56 12.30 -9.54
C THR A 177 6.74 12.26 -8.25
N HIS A 178 5.65 11.49 -8.24
CA HIS A 178 4.88 11.23 -7.02
C HIS A 178 5.75 10.57 -5.93
N ALA A 179 6.66 9.67 -6.33
CA ALA A 179 7.57 9.02 -5.41
C ALA A 179 8.51 10.01 -4.68
N GLY A 180 8.95 11.08 -5.35
CA GLY A 180 9.76 12.13 -4.72
C GLY A 180 9.04 12.86 -3.57
N LEU A 181 7.71 13.00 -3.64
CA LEU A 181 6.92 13.56 -2.54
C LEU A 181 6.95 12.65 -1.32
N GLU A 182 7.06 11.35 -1.53
CA GLU A 182 7.09 10.36 -0.47
C GLU A 182 8.45 10.23 0.21
N VAL A 183 9.57 10.33 -0.52
CA VAL A 183 10.90 10.19 0.07
C VAL A 183 11.18 11.26 1.14
N ILE A 184 11.71 10.85 2.29
CA ILE A 184 12.04 11.74 3.41
C ILE A 184 13.55 11.77 3.56
N GLY A 185 14.20 12.92 3.36
CA GLY A 185 15.64 13.04 3.57
C GLY A 185 16.05 12.68 5.00
N GLU A 186 17.19 12.03 5.18
CA GLU A 186 17.65 11.58 6.51
C GLU A 186 17.76 12.73 7.52
N ALA A 187 18.25 13.89 7.07
CA ALA A 187 18.37 15.11 7.88
C ALA A 187 17.03 15.82 8.11
N GLU A 188 16.03 15.54 7.28
CA GLU A 188 14.68 16.13 7.34
C GLU A 188 13.69 15.24 8.08
N ALA A 189 14.09 14.07 8.55
CA ALA A 189 13.23 13.14 9.23
C ALA A 189 12.95 13.58 10.67
N GLN A 190 11.66 13.66 11.03
CA GLN A 190 11.19 13.86 12.40
C GLN A 190 10.33 12.69 12.84
N LEU A 191 10.53 12.26 14.09
CA LEU A 191 9.75 11.20 14.71
C LEU A 191 8.82 11.79 15.77
N TRP A 192 7.57 11.34 15.77
CA TRP A 192 6.54 11.80 16.69
C TRP A 192 5.94 10.63 17.45
N TRP A 193 5.81 10.78 18.76
CA TRP A 193 5.16 9.80 19.63
C TRP A 193 4.19 10.51 20.58
N ALA A 194 2.96 10.01 20.65
CA ALA A 194 1.90 10.56 21.53
C ALA A 194 1.71 12.09 21.40
N GLY A 195 1.80 12.62 20.18
CA GLY A 195 1.65 14.06 19.90
C GLY A 195 2.86 14.92 20.29
N LYS A 196 3.98 14.31 20.71
CA LYS A 196 5.24 15.00 21.03
C LYS A 196 6.32 14.61 20.04
N GLU A 197 7.11 15.60 19.63
CA GLU A 197 8.31 15.38 18.84
C GLU A 197 9.40 14.70 19.69
N LEU A 198 9.97 13.64 19.14
CA LEU A 198 11.13 12.95 19.69
C LEU A 198 12.38 13.74 19.30
N LYS A 199 12.85 14.60 20.21
CA LYS A 199 13.97 15.50 19.96
C LYS A 199 15.28 14.73 19.80
N GLU A 200 16.04 15.05 18.76
CA GLU A 200 17.32 14.41 18.44
C GLU A 200 18.33 14.39 19.61
N THR A 201 18.27 15.40 20.49
CA THR A 201 19.17 15.55 21.66
C THR A 201 18.93 14.55 22.79
N LYS A 202 17.82 13.80 22.77
CA LYS A 202 17.38 12.92 23.86
C LYS A 202 17.55 11.44 23.53
N LEU A 203 17.46 10.60 24.56
CA LEU A 203 17.40 9.15 24.40
C LEU A 203 15.95 8.68 24.25
N LEU A 204 15.76 7.52 23.62
CA LEU A 204 14.45 6.88 23.54
C LEU A 204 13.87 6.59 24.95
N SER A 205 14.72 6.21 25.90
CA SER A 205 14.36 5.94 27.29
C SER A 205 13.81 7.16 28.04
N ASP A 206 14.13 8.38 27.61
CA ASP A 206 13.60 9.60 28.24
C ASP A 206 12.10 9.78 27.99
N TYR A 207 11.59 9.11 26.94
CA TYR A 207 10.19 9.14 26.53
C TYR A 207 9.47 7.87 26.97
N VAL A 208 10.04 6.70 26.68
CA VAL A 208 9.41 5.39 26.90
C VAL A 208 9.67 4.84 28.31
N GLY A 209 10.63 5.41 29.03
CA GLY A 209 11.12 4.92 30.32
C GLY A 209 12.19 3.83 30.17
N LYS A 210 12.50 3.16 31.28
CA LYS A 210 13.50 2.08 31.34
C LYS A 210 12.97 0.72 30.89
N ASN A 211 11.69 0.62 30.53
CA ASN A 211 11.09 -0.65 30.15
C ASN A 211 11.40 -0.97 28.68
N GLU A 212 12.18 -2.01 28.49
CA GLU A 212 12.58 -2.51 27.18
C GLU A 212 11.59 -3.47 26.53
N LYS A 213 10.47 -3.79 27.17
CA LYS A 213 9.39 -4.63 26.61
C LYS A 213 8.18 -3.79 26.16
N THR A 214 8.40 -2.53 25.84
CA THR A 214 7.34 -1.61 25.41
C THR A 214 7.25 -1.53 23.89
N THR A 215 6.02 -1.52 23.37
CA THR A 215 5.74 -1.19 21.96
C THR A 215 5.17 0.23 21.90
N ILE A 216 5.75 1.08 21.05
CA ILE A 216 5.26 2.45 20.82
C ILE A 216 4.92 2.68 19.35
N ILE A 217 3.96 3.55 19.08
CA ILE A 217 3.59 3.96 17.72
C ILE A 217 4.29 5.27 17.41
N VAL A 218 5.20 5.26 16.44
CA VAL A 218 5.99 6.42 16.03
C VAL A 218 5.56 6.84 14.64
N LYS A 219 5.20 8.11 14.47
CA LYS A 219 4.89 8.69 13.17
C LYS A 219 6.12 9.39 12.59
N ILE A 220 6.52 9.05 11.36
CA ILE A 220 7.59 9.74 10.63
C ILE A 220 7.00 10.86 9.76
N GLN A 221 7.62 12.04 9.79
CA GLN A 221 7.24 13.21 8.97
C GLN A 221 8.46 14.00 8.50
N LYS A 222 8.28 14.83 7.47
CA LYS A 222 9.28 15.80 6.99
C LYS A 222 9.31 17.02 7.90
N LYS A 223 10.51 17.56 8.16
CA LYS A 223 10.72 18.85 8.84
C LYS A 223 9.84 19.92 8.18
N GLY A 224 9.03 20.61 8.99
CA GLY A 224 8.14 21.68 8.53
C GLY A 224 6.68 21.28 8.30
N GLN A 225 6.32 19.99 8.33
CA GLN A 225 4.92 19.54 8.18
C GLN A 225 4.07 19.63 9.46
N GLY A 226 4.64 20.14 10.56
CA GLY A 226 3.95 20.29 11.84
C GLY A 226 3.78 18.95 12.57
N ALA A 227 2.89 18.91 13.56
CA ALA A 227 2.58 17.68 14.28
C ALA A 227 1.67 16.77 13.42
N PRO A 228 1.87 15.44 13.44
CA PRO A 228 1.00 14.54 12.71
C PRO A 228 -0.42 14.56 13.26
N GLY A 229 -1.39 14.41 12.36
CA GLY A 229 -2.79 14.26 12.72
C GLY A 229 -3.00 13.11 13.71
N ARG A 230 -3.90 13.35 14.67
CA ARG A 230 -4.31 12.31 15.63
C ARG A 230 -5.14 11.26 14.90
N GLU A 231 -4.86 9.99 15.18
CA GLU A 231 -5.65 8.89 14.60
C GLU A 231 -7.11 8.99 15.08
N PRO A 232 -8.09 8.73 14.21
CA PRO A 232 -9.47 8.59 14.63
C PRO A 232 -9.55 7.43 15.63
N LEU A 233 -10.29 7.65 16.73
CA LEU A 233 -10.47 6.67 17.80
C LEU A 233 -11.24 5.42 17.35
N ILE A 234 -11.93 5.52 16.21
CA ILE A 234 -12.80 4.49 15.65
C ILE A 234 -12.21 4.13 14.29
N SER A 235 -11.97 2.84 14.04
CA SER A 235 -11.53 2.37 12.73
C SER A 235 -12.62 2.58 11.68
N HIS A 236 -12.25 2.65 10.39
CA HIS A 236 -13.24 2.77 9.33
C HIS A 236 -14.23 1.60 9.27
N GLU A 237 -13.80 0.38 9.63
CA GLU A 237 -14.70 -0.77 9.69
C GLU A 237 -15.68 -0.66 10.85
N GLU A 238 -15.21 -0.28 12.04
CA GLU A 238 -16.09 -0.03 13.19
C GLU A 238 -17.04 1.13 12.91
N GLN A 239 -16.58 2.18 12.23
CA GLN A 239 -17.43 3.30 11.81
C GLN A 239 -18.52 2.85 10.85
N LYS A 240 -18.19 1.97 9.88
CA LYS A 240 -19.19 1.37 8.97
C LYS A 240 -20.18 0.50 9.74
N GLN A 241 -19.71 -0.35 10.64
CA GLN A 241 -20.58 -1.20 11.48
C GLN A 241 -21.49 -0.36 12.38
N MET A 242 -20.95 0.72 12.96
CA MET A 242 -21.70 1.67 13.76
C MET A 242 -22.76 2.39 12.92
N MET A 243 -22.41 2.87 11.72
CA MET A 243 -23.39 3.46 10.79
C MET A 243 -24.48 2.46 10.39
N LEU A 244 -24.11 1.21 10.09
CA LEU A 244 -25.07 0.14 9.77
C LEU A 244 -25.99 -0.18 10.95
N TYR A 245 -25.44 -0.20 12.18
CA TYR A 245 -26.22 -0.40 13.39
C TYR A 245 -27.22 0.73 13.62
N TYR A 246 -26.79 1.99 13.49
CA TYR A 246 -27.67 3.14 13.62
C TYR A 246 -28.73 3.19 12.52
N TYR A 247 -28.38 2.84 11.29
CA TYR A 247 -29.33 2.75 10.18
C TYR A 247 -30.40 1.68 10.44
N ARG A 248 -30.00 0.48 10.87
CA ARG A 248 -30.96 -0.58 11.25
C ARG A 248 -31.85 -0.15 12.41
N LYS A 249 -31.27 0.52 13.42
CA LYS A 249 -32.04 1.05 14.55
C LYS A 249 -33.04 2.12 14.13
N GLN A 250 -32.68 2.99 13.19
CA GLN A 250 -33.59 3.97 12.61
C GLN A 250 -34.71 3.30 11.80
N GLU A 251 -34.40 2.27 11.01
CA GLU A 251 -35.43 1.50 10.30
C GLU A 251 -36.36 0.76 11.27
N GLU A 252 -35.83 0.15 12.34
CA GLU A 252 -36.63 -0.50 13.39
C GLU A 252 -37.54 0.52 14.10
N LEU A 253 -37.00 1.68 14.47
CA LEU A 253 -37.79 2.76 15.09
C LEU A 253 -38.86 3.28 14.15
N LYS A 254 -38.53 3.51 12.88
CA LYS A 254 -39.49 3.96 11.87
C LYS A 254 -40.60 2.93 11.66
N LYS A 255 -40.27 1.64 11.62
CA LYS A 255 -41.28 0.57 11.56
C LYS A 255 -42.17 0.56 12.80
N LEU A 256 -41.60 0.76 13.99
CA LEU A 256 -42.37 0.83 15.23
C LEU A 256 -43.30 2.05 15.26
N GLU A 257 -42.83 3.20 14.76
CA GLU A 257 -43.65 4.41 14.58
C GLU A 257 -44.73 4.22 13.52
N GLU A 258 -44.45 3.49 12.44
CA GLU A 258 -45.45 3.11 11.42
C GLU A 258 -46.45 2.04 11.94
N ASP A 259 -46.11 1.30 13.01
CA ASP A 259 -46.99 0.28 13.64
C ASP A 259 -47.99 0.89 14.65
N ASP A 260 -47.88 2.19 14.93
CA ASP A 260 -48.87 2.95 15.71
C ASP A 260 -49.93 3.57 14.76
N ASP A 261 -51.01 2.82 14.54
CA ASP A 261 -52.42 3.29 14.55
C ASP A 261 -53.33 2.37 13.71
N ASP A 262 -54.30 1.70 14.36
CA ASP A 262 -55.45 0.98 13.76
C ASP A 262 -55.32 -0.53 13.45
N SER A 263 -54.16 -1.17 13.57
CA SER A 263 -54.06 -2.65 13.39
C SER A 263 -54.86 -3.42 14.46
N PHE A 264 -54.96 -2.88 15.68
CA PHE A 264 -55.78 -3.45 16.76
C PHE A 264 -57.30 -3.21 16.55
N LEU A 265 -57.70 -2.17 15.81
CA LEU A 265 -59.12 -1.85 15.56
C LEU A 265 -59.78 -2.84 14.59
N ASN A 266 -58.99 -3.43 13.70
CA ASN A 266 -59.46 -4.43 12.73
C ASN A 266 -59.14 -5.89 13.13
N ALA A 267 -58.61 -6.10 14.34
CA ALA A 267 -58.26 -7.44 14.79
C ALA A 267 -59.51 -8.25 15.18
N GLU A 268 -59.58 -9.52 14.78
CA GLU A 268 -60.74 -10.39 15.05
C GLU A 268 -61.08 -10.53 16.55
N TRP A 269 -60.09 -10.36 17.43
CA TRP A 269 -60.28 -10.42 18.89
C TRP A 269 -60.94 -9.16 19.47
N ALA A 270 -60.90 -8.02 18.76
CA ALA A 270 -61.53 -6.78 19.17
C ALA A 270 -63.00 -6.68 18.73
N ASP A 271 -63.48 -7.62 17.90
CA ASP A 271 -64.88 -7.67 17.47
C ASP A 271 -65.80 -8.25 18.56
N ASN A 272 -66.43 -7.36 19.33
CA ASN A 272 -67.43 -7.72 20.35
C ASN A 272 -68.64 -8.52 19.80
N HIS A 273 -68.82 -8.59 18.48
CA HIS A 273 -69.89 -9.35 17.83
C HIS A 273 -69.42 -10.66 17.19
N ALA A 274 -68.14 -11.02 17.27
CA ALA A 274 -67.58 -12.22 16.64
C ALA A 274 -68.29 -13.51 17.09
N LEU A 275 -68.49 -13.67 18.40
CA LEU A 275 -69.21 -14.81 18.99
C LEU A 275 -70.68 -14.88 18.54
N LYS A 276 -71.33 -13.72 18.42
CA LYS A 276 -72.72 -13.62 17.94
C LYS A 276 -72.83 -14.00 16.46
N ARG A 277 -71.90 -13.54 15.61
CA ARG A 277 -71.82 -13.93 14.20
C ARG A 277 -71.57 -15.43 14.03
N GLN A 278 -70.70 -16.00 14.86
CA GLN A 278 -70.41 -17.44 14.86
C GLN A 278 -71.64 -18.29 15.24
N PHE A 279 -72.43 -17.85 16.23
CA PHE A 279 -73.66 -18.53 16.64
C PHE A 279 -74.79 -18.43 15.61
N HIS A 280 -74.91 -17.31 14.90
CA HIS A 280 -75.92 -17.12 13.86
C HIS A 280 -75.51 -17.66 12.48
N GLY A 281 -74.33 -18.29 12.35
CA GLY A 281 -73.86 -18.91 11.11
C GLY A 281 -73.47 -17.90 10.01
N VAL A 282 -73.28 -16.62 10.36
CA VAL A 282 -72.98 -15.54 9.42
C VAL A 282 -71.47 -15.25 9.47
N LYS A 283 -70.66 -16.13 8.87
CA LYS A 283 -69.20 -16.01 8.91
C LYS A 283 -68.59 -15.14 7.80
N ASP A 284 -69.22 -15.03 6.63
CA ASP A 284 -68.61 -14.35 5.47
C ASP A 284 -69.62 -13.52 4.67
N ILE A 285 -69.95 -12.31 5.16
CA ILE A 285 -70.64 -11.31 4.34
C ILE A 285 -69.65 -10.19 4.01
N LYS A 286 -69.11 -10.21 2.78
CA LYS A 286 -68.39 -9.06 2.21
C LYS A 286 -69.40 -8.08 1.63
N TRP A 287 -69.54 -6.92 2.26
CA TRP A 287 -70.25 -5.78 1.67
C TRP A 287 -69.27 -4.96 0.84
N GLY A 288 -69.33 -5.13 -0.48
CA GLY A 288 -68.61 -4.34 -1.48
C GLY A 288 -69.12 -4.68 -2.89
N PRO A 289 -69.10 -3.75 -3.85
CA PRO A 289 -69.50 -4.05 -5.22
C PRO A 289 -68.52 -5.06 -5.85
N ARG A 290 -69.04 -5.94 -6.71
CA ARG A 290 -68.22 -6.85 -7.53
C ARG A 290 -67.43 -6.09 -8.58
#